data_AF-A0A661B9W4-F1
#
_entry.id   AF-A0A661B9W4-F1
#
_cell.length_a   1.000
_cell.length_b   1.000
_cell.length_c   1.000
_cell.angle_alpha   90.00
_cell.angle_beta   90.00
_cell.angle_gamma   90.00
#
_symmetry.space_group_name_H-M   'P 1'
#
loop_
_entity.id
_entity.type
_entity.pdbx_description
1 polymer ?
#
loop_
_entity_poly.entity_id
_entity_poly.type
_entity_poly.pdbx_seq_one_letter_code
_entity_poly.pdbx_strand_id
1 'polypeptide(L)'
;MAQSIFMKKLRDSMGVIFFIVAILFVASIAFRGLAQRKPREQDRENTIAVVNGDDKIEYSEFAKELESTIQNSYDRGQSVDDFAAEDFREQAWHAVINRHILKPQFDEKLVAGFTGVEIYEKLKRNPPSWLRNHPQFQTDGQFDYEKFKQALNDEMVDWGPVE
;
A
#
# COMPACT_ATOMS: atom_id res chain seq x y z
N MET A 1 27.66 34.08 -64.29
CA MET A 1 28.59 34.04 -63.13
C MET A 1 27.88 33.86 -61.78
N ALA A 2 26.81 33.05 -61.69
CA ALA A 2 26.07 32.86 -60.42
C ALA A 2 26.34 31.50 -59.76
N GLN A 3 26.89 30.52 -60.49
CA GLN A 3 27.11 29.16 -59.96
C GLN A 3 28.34 29.01 -59.06
N SER A 4 29.37 29.87 -59.19
CA SER A 4 30.56 29.79 -58.34
C SER A 4 30.35 30.38 -56.94
N ILE A 5 29.46 31.36 -56.79
CA ILE A 5 29.15 31.99 -55.49
C ILE A 5 28.39 30.99 -54.61
N PHE A 6 27.47 30.21 -55.18
CA PHE A 6 26.71 29.19 -54.46
C PHE A 6 27.60 28.04 -53.99
N MET A 7 28.47 27.50 -54.85
CA MET A 7 29.42 26.44 -54.45
C MET A 7 30.46 26.93 -53.43
N LYS A 8 30.89 28.20 -53.52
CA LYS A 8 31.81 28.81 -52.54
C LYS A 8 31.11 29.03 -51.19
N LYS A 9 29.84 29.47 -51.19
CA LYS A 9 29.01 29.61 -49.97
C LYS A 9 28.74 28.27 -49.28
N LEU A 10 28.47 27.21 -50.05
CA LEU A 10 28.28 25.86 -49.52
C LEU A 10 29.53 25.34 -48.81
N ARG A 11 30.71 25.58 -49.39
CA ARG A 11 31.99 25.19 -48.78
C ARG A 11 32.33 26.03 -47.54
N ASP A 12 32.14 27.34 -47.58
CA ASP A 12 32.42 28.25 -46.45
C ASP A 12 31.45 28.06 -45.28
N SER A 13 30.19 27.74 -45.57
CA SER A 13 29.14 27.58 -44.55
C SER A 13 29.05 26.15 -44.03
N MET A 14 29.82 25.20 -44.58
CA MET A 14 29.78 23.78 -44.18
C MET A 14 30.07 23.62 -42.68
N GLY A 15 31.07 24.32 -42.15
CA GLY A 15 31.38 24.29 -40.71
C GLY A 15 30.22 24.81 -39.83
N VAL A 16 29.54 25.87 -40.27
CA VAL A 16 28.39 26.45 -39.55
C VAL A 16 27.18 25.51 -39.59
N ILE A 17 26.92 24.89 -40.75
CA ILE A 17 25.83 23.92 -40.90
C ILE A 17 26.07 22.70 -40.02
N PHE A 18 27.29 22.15 -39.99
CA PHE A 18 27.65 21.04 -39.11
C PHE A 18 27.47 21.40 -37.63
N PHE A 19 27.84 22.61 -37.23
CA PHE A 19 27.67 23.08 -35.87
C PHE A 19 26.19 23.20 -35.47
N ILE A 20 25.34 23.74 -36.34
CA ILE A 20 23.89 23.84 -36.12
C ILE A 20 23.26 22.44 -36.01
N VAL A 21 23.63 21.51 -36.89
CA VAL A 21 23.14 20.12 -36.85
C VAL A 21 23.60 19.40 -35.58
N ALA A 22 24.83 19.62 -35.13
CA ALA A 22 25.33 19.05 -33.89
C ALA A 22 24.55 19.55 -32.65
N ILE A 23 24.24 20.84 -32.59
CA ILE A 23 23.40 21.40 -31.51
C ILE A 23 22.00 20.80 -31.55
N LEU A 24 21.38 20.70 -32.73
CA LEU A 24 20.06 20.08 -32.89
C LEU A 24 20.08 18.60 -32.50
N PHE A 25 21.15 17.88 -32.80
CA PHE A 25 21.31 16.47 -32.42
C PHE A 25 21.37 16.31 -30.90
N VAL A 26 22.19 17.09 -30.20
CA VAL A 26 22.28 17.07 -28.73
C VAL A 26 20.96 17.50 -28.09
N ALA A 27 20.33 18.55 -28.60
CA ALA A 27 19.00 18.98 -28.14
C ALA A 27 17.94 17.87 -28.32
N SER A 28 17.98 17.10 -29.42
CA SER A 28 17.05 15.99 -29.64
C SER A 28 17.21 14.84 -28.63
N ILE A 29 18.43 14.60 -28.16
CA ILE A 29 18.73 13.57 -27.14
C ILE A 29 18.25 14.06 -25.77
N ALA A 30 18.53 15.33 -25.45
CA ALA A 30 18.05 15.96 -24.23
C ALA A 30 16.51 15.96 -24.15
N PHE A 31 15.83 16.24 -25.27
CA PHE A 31 14.36 16.25 -25.32
C PHE A 31 13.75 14.85 -25.18
N ARG A 32 14.39 13.80 -25.74
CA ARG A 32 13.95 12.40 -25.56
C ARG A 32 14.07 11.92 -24.12
N GLY A 33 15.14 12.30 -23.42
CA GLY A 33 15.32 11.97 -22.00
C GLY A 33 14.29 12.64 -21.08
N LEU A 34 13.77 13.81 -21.46
CA LEU A 34 12.70 14.50 -20.72
C LEU A 34 11.29 13.99 -21.11
N ALA A 35 11.07 13.64 -22.39
CA ALA A 35 9.79 13.10 -22.87
C ALA A 35 9.49 11.68 -22.35
N GLN A 36 10.50 10.92 -21.94
CA GLN A 36 10.34 9.61 -21.29
C GLN A 36 9.85 9.68 -19.83
N ARG A 37 9.64 10.88 -19.26
CA ARG A 37 9.07 11.07 -17.92
C ARG A 37 7.54 11.21 -17.92
N LYS A 38 6.85 10.79 -18.98
CA LYS A 38 5.40 10.55 -18.88
C LYS A 38 5.21 9.20 -18.17
N PRO A 39 4.38 9.10 -17.12
CA PRO A 39 4.05 7.82 -16.51
C PRO A 39 3.62 6.87 -17.62
N ARG A 40 4.29 5.71 -17.70
CA ARG A 40 3.99 4.68 -18.70
C ARG A 40 2.50 4.33 -18.56
N GLU A 41 1.81 4.34 -19.69
CA GLU A 41 0.41 3.90 -19.83
C GLU A 41 0.20 2.44 -19.36
N GLN A 42 1.29 1.70 -19.14
CA GLN A 42 1.36 0.35 -18.60
C GLN A 42 0.83 0.22 -17.15
N ASP A 43 0.90 1.28 -16.33
CA ASP A 43 0.37 1.23 -14.95
C ASP A 43 -1.17 1.18 -14.90
N ARG A 44 -1.85 1.58 -15.99
CA ARG A 44 -3.33 1.51 -16.06
C ARG A 44 -3.84 0.10 -16.35
N GLU A 45 -3.06 -0.72 -17.04
CA GLU A 45 -3.51 -2.04 -17.51
C GLU A 45 -3.54 -3.07 -16.37
N ASN A 46 -2.82 -2.82 -15.28
CA ASN A 46 -2.74 -3.72 -14.13
C ASN A 46 -3.60 -3.28 -12.93
N THR A 47 -4.36 -2.17 -13.02
CA THR A 47 -5.19 -1.67 -11.91
C THR A 47 -6.58 -2.29 -11.96
N ILE A 48 -7.02 -2.95 -10.88
CA ILE A 48 -8.35 -3.57 -10.76
C ILE A 48 -9.34 -2.75 -9.95
N ALA A 49 -8.86 -1.87 -9.06
CA ALA A 49 -9.70 -0.93 -8.33
C ALA A 49 -8.93 0.32 -7.89
N VAL A 50 -9.68 1.37 -7.56
CA VAL A 50 -9.16 2.59 -6.93
C VAL A 50 -9.96 2.84 -5.66
N VAL A 51 -9.25 3.00 -4.54
CA VAL A 51 -9.77 3.25 -3.19
C VAL A 51 -9.35 4.66 -2.78
N ASN A 52 -10.18 5.35 -1.99
CA ASN A 52 -9.88 6.69 -1.46
C ASN A 52 -9.48 7.73 -2.53
N GLY A 53 -10.00 7.60 -3.75
CA GLY A 53 -9.78 8.55 -4.85
C GLY A 53 -8.53 8.30 -5.68
N ASP A 54 -7.40 7.95 -5.06
CA ASP A 54 -6.10 7.86 -5.72
C ASP A 54 -5.30 6.57 -5.42
N ASP A 55 -5.72 5.76 -4.44
CA ASP A 55 -5.00 4.56 -4.04
C ASP A 55 -5.37 3.38 -4.96
N LYS A 56 -4.42 2.88 -5.73
CA LYS A 56 -4.66 1.89 -6.79
C LYS A 56 -4.36 0.49 -6.28
N ILE A 57 -5.34 -0.39 -6.42
CA ILE A 57 -5.17 -1.82 -6.20
C ILE A 57 -4.77 -2.46 -7.52
N GLU A 58 -3.58 -3.04 -7.56
CA GLU A 58 -3.10 -3.79 -8.71
C GLU A 58 -3.56 -5.25 -8.70
N TYR A 59 -3.74 -5.83 -9.89
CA TYR A 59 -4.05 -7.26 -10.04
C TYR A 59 -2.93 -8.15 -9.46
N SER A 60 -1.68 -7.71 -9.58
CA SER A 60 -0.51 -8.39 -9.02
C SER A 60 -0.62 -8.59 -7.50
N GLU A 61 -1.15 -7.59 -6.79
CA GLU A 61 -1.37 -7.67 -5.34
C GLU A 61 -2.49 -8.65 -5.00
N PHE A 62 -3.62 -8.57 -5.70
CA PHE A 62 -4.70 -9.53 -5.53
C PHE A 62 -4.26 -10.97 -5.83
N ALA A 63 -3.55 -11.19 -6.92
CA ALA A 63 -3.05 -12.51 -7.30
C ALA A 63 -2.12 -13.10 -6.22
N LYS A 64 -1.25 -12.27 -5.63
CA LYS A 64 -0.37 -12.68 -4.54
C LYS A 64 -1.15 -13.04 -3.27
N GLU A 65 -2.17 -12.25 -2.92
CA GLU A 65 -2.99 -12.52 -1.74
C GLU A 65 -3.84 -13.80 -1.93
N LEU A 66 -4.37 -14.01 -3.14
CA LEU A 66 -5.11 -15.22 -3.50
C LEU A 66 -4.24 -16.47 -3.36
N GLU A 67 -3.02 -16.44 -3.92
CA GLU A 67 -2.06 -17.54 -3.78
C GLU A 67 -1.77 -17.83 -2.31
N SER A 68 -1.55 -16.79 -1.49
CA SER A 68 -1.32 -16.95 -0.06
C SER A 68 -2.54 -17.55 0.65
N THR A 69 -3.75 -17.14 0.28
CA THR A 69 -5.00 -17.64 0.87
C THR A 69 -5.20 -19.12 0.57
N ILE A 70 -4.91 -19.52 -0.67
CA ILE A 70 -4.97 -20.90 -1.11
C ILE A 70 -3.91 -21.74 -0.37
N GLN A 71 -2.65 -21.28 -0.32
CA GLN A 71 -1.57 -21.99 0.37
C GLN A 71 -1.88 -22.19 1.87
N ASN A 72 -2.34 -21.14 2.55
CA ASN A 72 -2.75 -21.23 3.95
C ASN A 72 -3.88 -22.24 4.18
N SER A 73 -4.77 -22.41 3.20
CA SER A 73 -5.88 -23.36 3.29
C SER A 73 -5.41 -24.80 3.07
N TYR A 74 -4.45 -25.01 2.16
CA TYR A 74 -3.78 -26.31 2.02
C TYR A 74 -3.03 -26.72 3.29
N ASP A 75 -2.30 -25.80 3.93
CA ASP A 75 -1.57 -26.06 5.17
C ASP A 75 -2.50 -26.45 6.33
N ARG A 76 -3.76 -25.97 6.30
CA ARG A 76 -4.83 -26.33 7.25
C ARG A 76 -5.58 -27.61 6.89
N GLY A 77 -5.21 -28.29 5.79
CA GLY A 77 -5.84 -29.53 5.33
C GLY A 77 -7.23 -29.34 4.71
N GLN A 78 -7.56 -28.15 4.22
CA GLN A 78 -8.84 -27.88 3.57
C GLN A 78 -8.80 -28.33 2.10
N SER A 79 -9.87 -28.99 1.62
CA SER A 79 -9.99 -29.38 0.22
C SER A 79 -10.42 -28.19 -0.64
N VAL A 80 -9.63 -27.87 -1.66
CA VAL A 80 -9.97 -26.85 -2.65
C VAL A 80 -10.87 -27.48 -3.71
N ASP A 81 -12.19 -27.25 -3.59
CA ASP A 81 -13.19 -27.54 -4.62
C ASP A 81 -13.55 -26.25 -5.38
N ASP A 82 -14.23 -26.34 -6.52
CA ASP A 82 -14.60 -25.17 -7.34
C ASP A 82 -15.43 -24.14 -6.55
N PHE A 83 -16.26 -24.60 -5.60
CA PHE A 83 -16.99 -23.72 -4.67
C PHE A 83 -16.05 -22.99 -3.70
N ALA A 84 -14.99 -23.65 -3.24
CA ALA A 84 -13.98 -23.04 -2.38
C ALA A 84 -13.14 -22.00 -3.13
N ALA A 85 -12.97 -22.15 -4.45
CA ALA A 85 -12.18 -21.22 -5.26
C ALA A 85 -12.79 -19.81 -5.33
N GLU A 86 -14.13 -19.68 -5.29
CA GLU A 86 -14.78 -18.37 -5.25
C GLU A 86 -14.69 -17.74 -3.85
N ASP A 87 -14.87 -18.56 -2.80
CA ASP A 87 -14.70 -18.14 -1.41
C ASP A 87 -13.28 -17.63 -1.13
N PHE A 88 -12.25 -18.30 -1.66
CA PHE A 88 -10.86 -17.83 -1.55
C PHE A 88 -10.62 -16.51 -2.28
N ARG A 89 -11.27 -16.28 -3.43
CA ARG A 89 -11.19 -15.00 -4.13
C ARG A 89 -11.84 -13.88 -3.34
N GLU A 90 -13.01 -14.13 -2.77
CA GLU A 90 -13.71 -13.16 -1.93
C GLU A 90 -12.89 -12.82 -0.67
N GLN A 91 -12.33 -13.82 -0.01
CA GLN A 91 -11.43 -13.64 1.14
C GLN A 91 -10.18 -12.82 0.78
N ALA A 92 -9.50 -13.18 -0.31
CA ALA A 92 -8.32 -12.44 -0.78
C ALA A 92 -8.69 -11.00 -1.16
N TRP A 93 -9.83 -10.80 -1.80
CA TRP A 93 -10.34 -9.48 -2.15
C TRP A 93 -10.60 -8.60 -0.91
N HIS A 94 -11.29 -9.15 0.08
CA HIS A 94 -11.54 -8.46 1.35
C HIS A 94 -10.23 -8.13 2.07
N ALA A 95 -9.26 -9.04 2.08
CA ALA A 95 -7.96 -8.79 2.70
C ALA A 95 -7.23 -7.61 2.04
N VAL A 96 -7.19 -7.56 0.70
CA VAL A 96 -6.56 -6.47 -0.05
C VAL A 96 -7.30 -5.15 0.18
N ILE A 97 -8.62 -5.10 0.00
CA ILE A 97 -9.41 -3.89 0.24
C ILE A 97 -9.22 -3.37 1.67
N ASN A 98 -9.32 -4.25 2.67
CA ASN A 98 -9.17 -3.86 4.06
C ASN A 98 -7.78 -3.29 4.34
N ARG A 99 -6.73 -3.80 3.69
CA ARG A 99 -5.38 -3.24 3.79
C ARG A 99 -5.35 -1.81 3.25
N HIS A 100 -5.95 -1.54 2.10
CA HIS A 100 -5.98 -0.20 1.49
C HIS A 100 -6.88 0.79 2.24
N ILE A 101 -7.95 0.33 2.89
CA ILE A 101 -8.86 1.21 3.66
C ILE A 101 -8.36 1.40 5.08
N LEU A 102 -8.06 0.32 5.80
CA LEU A 102 -7.78 0.36 7.23
C LEU A 102 -6.38 0.85 7.52
N LYS A 103 -5.35 0.44 6.76
CA LYS A 103 -3.96 0.82 7.06
C LYS A 103 -3.76 2.34 7.06
N PRO A 104 -4.21 3.10 6.03
CA PRO A 104 -4.10 4.55 6.05
C PRO A 104 -4.91 5.19 7.18
N GLN A 105 -6.09 4.64 7.51
CA GLN A 105 -6.89 5.13 8.64
C GLN A 105 -6.21 4.88 9.99
N PHE A 106 -5.54 3.73 10.16
CA PHE A 106 -4.74 3.45 11.35
C PHE A 106 -3.53 4.37 11.40
N ASP A 107 -2.80 4.57 10.31
CA ASP A 107 -1.66 5.47 10.26
C ASP A 107 -2.08 6.91 10.57
N GLU A 108 -3.15 7.43 9.95
CA GLU A 108 -3.70 8.76 10.23
C GLU A 108 -4.08 8.91 11.71
N LYS A 109 -4.77 7.90 12.27
CA LYS A 109 -5.20 7.91 13.67
C LYS A 109 -4.03 7.80 14.63
N LEU A 110 -3.10 6.88 14.40
CA LEU A 110 -1.90 6.71 15.23
C LEU A 110 -1.00 7.95 15.15
N VAL A 111 -0.86 8.58 13.98
CA VAL A 111 -0.18 9.86 13.80
C VAL A 111 -0.92 11.01 14.48
N ALA A 112 -2.25 10.95 14.56
CA ALA A 112 -3.06 11.88 15.37
C ALA A 112 -2.88 11.69 16.88
N GLY A 113 -2.02 10.75 17.30
CA GLY A 113 -1.60 10.61 18.68
C GLY A 113 -2.71 10.02 19.54
N PHE A 114 -3.15 8.81 19.24
CA PHE A 114 -3.75 7.95 20.26
C PHE A 114 -2.72 7.76 21.37
N THR A 115 -2.70 8.70 22.32
CA THR A 115 -1.88 8.63 23.51
C THR A 115 -2.35 7.42 24.30
N GLY A 116 -1.44 6.76 25.03
CA GLY A 116 -1.82 5.64 25.92
C GLY A 116 -2.99 6.00 26.85
N VAL A 117 -3.18 7.30 27.13
CA VAL A 117 -4.32 7.87 27.85
C VAL A 117 -5.67 7.66 27.15
N GLU A 118 -5.79 7.85 25.83
CA GLU A 118 -7.06 7.64 25.13
C GLU A 118 -7.43 6.15 25.06
N ILE A 119 -6.43 5.29 24.84
CA ILE A 119 -6.61 3.84 24.85
C ILE A 119 -7.06 3.38 26.25
N TYR A 120 -6.38 3.86 27.30
CA TYR A 120 -6.74 3.65 28.69
C TYR A 120 -8.19 4.09 28.99
N GLU A 121 -8.56 5.31 28.63
CA GLU A 121 -9.90 5.86 28.87
C GLU A 121 -10.99 5.12 28.08
N LYS A 122 -10.69 4.64 26.87
CA LYS A 122 -11.61 3.80 26.08
C LYS A 122 -11.77 2.42 26.70
N LEU A 123 -10.67 1.75 27.07
CA LEU A 123 -10.69 0.44 27.72
C LEU A 123 -11.45 0.47 29.05
N LYS A 124 -11.25 1.53 29.85
CA LYS A 124 -11.97 1.75 31.10
C LYS A 124 -13.47 1.94 30.89
N ARG A 125 -13.89 2.59 29.81
CA ARG A 125 -15.31 2.90 29.53
C ARG A 125 -16.05 1.74 28.88
N ASN A 126 -15.40 1.04 27.96
CA ASN A 126 -16.00 -0.06 27.22
C ASN A 126 -14.97 -1.18 27.01
N PRO A 127 -14.73 -2.02 28.03
CA PRO A 127 -13.80 -3.13 27.90
C PRO A 127 -14.32 -4.11 26.83
N PRO A 128 -13.51 -4.51 25.84
CA PRO A 128 -13.86 -5.51 24.83
C PRO A 128 -14.39 -6.83 25.42
N SER A 129 -15.23 -7.56 24.68
CA SER A 129 -15.82 -8.82 25.13
C SER A 129 -14.77 -9.88 25.46
N TRP A 130 -13.69 -9.96 24.69
CA TRP A 130 -12.60 -10.89 24.92
C TRP A 130 -11.88 -10.62 26.26
N LEU A 131 -11.69 -9.36 26.65
CA LEU A 131 -11.16 -8.98 27.98
C LEU A 131 -12.12 -9.33 29.10
N ARG A 132 -13.43 -9.13 28.90
CA ARG A 132 -14.46 -9.50 29.89
C ARG A 132 -14.52 -11.00 30.14
N ASN A 133 -14.22 -11.78 29.12
CA ASN A 133 -14.23 -13.24 29.16
C ASN A 133 -12.90 -13.84 29.62
N HIS A 134 -11.85 -13.01 29.80
CA HIS A 134 -10.53 -13.50 30.17
C HIS A 134 -10.48 -13.87 31.66
N PRO A 135 -10.00 -15.07 32.04
CA PRO A 135 -10.00 -15.53 33.43
C PRO A 135 -9.27 -14.60 34.41
N GLN A 136 -8.23 -13.91 33.93
CA GLN A 136 -7.44 -12.98 34.73
C GLN A 136 -8.27 -11.79 35.25
N PHE A 137 -9.33 -11.39 34.54
CA PHE A 137 -10.20 -10.27 34.90
C PHE A 137 -11.56 -10.72 35.44
N GLN A 138 -11.70 -12.01 35.78
CA GLN A 138 -12.92 -12.54 36.37
C GLN A 138 -12.74 -12.87 37.86
N THR A 139 -13.86 -12.78 38.57
CA THR A 139 -14.05 -13.27 39.94
C THR A 139 -15.33 -14.10 39.92
N ASP A 140 -15.24 -15.38 40.30
CA ASP A 140 -16.34 -16.34 40.25
C ASP A 140 -17.02 -16.48 38.87
N GLY A 141 -16.23 -16.35 37.79
CA GLY A 141 -16.69 -16.46 36.41
C GLY A 141 -17.47 -15.25 35.90
N GLN A 142 -17.53 -14.17 36.68
CA GLN A 142 -18.09 -12.88 36.27
C GLN A 142 -16.99 -11.84 36.12
N PHE A 143 -17.17 -10.91 35.20
CA PHE A 143 -16.19 -9.85 34.98
C PHE A 143 -16.08 -8.94 36.21
N ASP A 144 -14.86 -8.81 36.73
CA ASP A 144 -14.54 -7.98 37.88
C ASP A 144 -13.90 -6.67 37.40
N TYR A 145 -14.71 -5.61 37.42
CA TYR A 145 -14.28 -4.30 36.95
C TYR A 145 -13.19 -3.67 37.83
N GLU A 146 -13.19 -3.92 39.14
CA GLU A 146 -12.16 -3.37 40.03
C GLU A 146 -10.81 -4.04 39.78
N LYS A 147 -10.80 -5.36 39.60
CA LYS A 147 -9.61 -6.13 39.22
C LYS A 147 -9.05 -5.67 37.87
N PHE A 148 -9.92 -5.44 36.89
CA PHE A 148 -9.53 -4.91 35.58
C PHE A 148 -8.93 -3.49 35.67
N LYS A 149 -9.56 -2.58 36.42
CA LYS A 149 -9.00 -1.22 36.63
C LYS A 149 -7.65 -1.25 37.35
N GLN A 150 -7.48 -2.13 38.32
CA GLN A 150 -6.20 -2.30 39.01
C GLN A 150 -5.12 -2.72 38.02
N ALA A 151 -5.41 -3.70 37.17
CA ALA A 151 -4.50 -4.10 36.10
C ALA A 151 -4.16 -2.96 35.14
N LEU A 152 -5.13 -2.14 34.74
CA LEU A 152 -4.89 -0.98 33.87
C LEU A 152 -4.02 0.10 34.51
N ASN A 153 -3.95 0.17 35.84
CA ASN A 153 -3.17 1.16 36.58
C ASN A 153 -1.81 0.63 37.05
N ASP A 154 -1.56 -0.67 36.89
CA ASP A 154 -0.37 -1.34 37.39
C ASP A 154 0.54 -1.76 36.22
N GLU A 155 1.70 -1.11 36.12
CA GLU A 155 2.72 -1.42 35.10
C GLU A 155 3.33 -2.82 35.26
N MET A 156 3.12 -3.49 36.41
CA MET A 156 3.65 -4.83 36.68
C MET A 156 2.70 -5.97 36.28
N VAL A 157 1.48 -5.66 35.83
CA VAL A 157 0.58 -6.70 35.33
C VAL A 157 1.05 -7.17 33.96
N ASP A 158 1.32 -8.46 33.87
CA ASP A 158 1.66 -9.11 32.59
C ASP A 158 0.42 -9.15 31.69
N TRP A 159 0.51 -8.40 30.59
CA TRP A 159 -0.48 -8.35 29.51
C TRP A 159 -0.16 -9.35 28.38
N GLY A 160 0.96 -10.06 28.44
CA GLY A 160 1.31 -11.09 27.45
C GLY A 160 0.27 -12.22 27.29
N PRO A 161 -0.48 -12.64 28.34
CA PRO A 161 -1.55 -13.63 28.17
C PRO A 161 -2.76 -13.17 27.36
N VAL A 162 -2.87 -11.86 27.09
CA VAL A 162 -4.02 -11.21 26.46
C VAL A 162 -3.70 -10.60 25.08
N GLU A 163 -2.45 -10.68 24.63
CA GLU A 163 -2.00 -10.38 23.26
C GLU A 163 -2.08 -11.62 22.35
#